data_AF-A0A9E5CCL3-F1
#
_entry.id   AF-A0A9E5CCL3-F1
#
_cell.length_a   1.000
_cell.length_b   1.000
_cell.length_c   1.000
_cell.angle_alpha   90.00
_cell.angle_beta   90.00
_cell.angle_gamma   90.00
#
_symmetry.space_group_name_H-M   'P 1'
#
loop_
_entity.id
_entity.type
_entity.pdbx_description
1 polymer ?
#
loop_
_entity_poly.entity_id
_entity_poly.type
_entity_poly.pdbx_seq_one_letter_code
_entity_poly.pdbx_strand_id
1 'polypeptide(L)'
;MLKRTRRIQQGALLVVLLAAAISVTVLSAPNAGADGESFQIFRGPGGPYEIIVGVQPHKPKVGPMHISVSVLDPDTGLPLDGATILVVAYDSNGEPVYQSPALQNPAERQFYEANITFYTSGQWSLLIKVDTDERGHGEATVPMFISPTSLDPGVEGLVVLVLIITAICGGVLYLWWSSRRSRSVAISR
;
A
#
# COMPACT_ATOMS: atom_id res chain seq x y z
N MET A 1 26.83 -49.74 -13.72
CA MET A 1 25.38 -49.39 -13.77
C MET A 1 24.92 -48.46 -12.62
N LEU A 2 25.72 -48.16 -11.58
CA LEU A 2 25.30 -47.35 -10.41
C LEU A 2 25.44 -45.81 -10.53
N LYS A 3 26.11 -45.26 -11.56
CA LYS A 3 26.37 -43.81 -11.67
C LYS A 3 25.18 -42.99 -12.22
N ARG A 4 24.22 -43.64 -12.89
CA ARG A 4 23.06 -42.97 -13.51
C ARG A 4 21.98 -42.62 -12.46
N THR A 5 21.86 -43.43 -11.41
CA THR A 5 20.86 -43.30 -10.34
C THR A 5 21.11 -42.11 -9.41
N ARG A 6 22.38 -41.74 -9.14
CA ARG A 6 22.72 -40.56 -8.31
C ARG A 6 22.35 -39.23 -8.95
N ARG A 7 22.38 -39.11 -10.29
CA ARG A 7 22.01 -37.86 -11.00
C ARG A 7 20.51 -37.57 -10.97
N ILE A 8 19.69 -38.63 -11.07
CA ILE A 8 18.23 -38.51 -11.04
C ILE A 8 17.77 -38.17 -9.60
N GLN A 9 18.42 -38.73 -8.59
CA GLN A 9 18.16 -38.38 -7.19
C GLN A 9 18.55 -36.94 -6.84
N GLN A 10 19.64 -36.40 -7.40
CA GLN A 10 20.05 -35.01 -7.15
C GLN A 10 19.12 -33.98 -7.82
N GLY A 11 18.60 -34.28 -9.01
CA GLY A 11 17.60 -33.42 -9.67
C GLY A 11 16.26 -33.42 -8.94
N ALA A 12 15.80 -34.59 -8.49
CA ALA A 12 14.55 -34.71 -7.72
C ALA A 12 14.64 -34.01 -6.35
N LEU A 13 15.78 -34.10 -5.66
CA LEU A 13 16.00 -33.41 -4.38
C LEU A 13 15.96 -31.88 -4.53
N LEU A 14 16.51 -31.36 -5.62
CA LEU A 14 16.57 -29.92 -5.90
C LEU A 14 15.20 -29.36 -6.30
N VAL A 15 14.40 -30.13 -7.03
CA VAL A 15 12.99 -29.81 -7.34
C VAL A 15 12.12 -29.84 -6.08
N VAL A 16 12.33 -30.81 -5.18
CA VAL A 16 11.61 -30.87 -3.90
C VAL A 16 11.99 -29.72 -2.97
N LEU A 17 13.27 -29.32 -2.93
CA LEU A 17 13.71 -28.14 -2.16
C LEU A 17 13.17 -26.83 -2.73
N LEU A 18 13.11 -26.69 -4.06
CA LEU A 18 12.46 -25.54 -4.71
C LEU A 18 10.96 -25.51 -4.44
N ALA A 19 10.27 -26.64 -4.54
CA ALA A 19 8.83 -26.73 -4.25
C ALA A 19 8.53 -26.45 -2.77
N ALA A 20 9.38 -26.92 -1.85
CA ALA A 20 9.26 -26.62 -0.43
C ALA A 20 9.52 -25.13 -0.13
N ALA A 21 10.51 -24.51 -0.78
CA ALA A 21 10.76 -23.08 -0.64
C ALA A 21 9.59 -22.22 -1.17
N ILE A 22 8.98 -22.63 -2.29
CA ILE A 22 7.78 -21.98 -2.83
C ILE A 22 6.60 -22.12 -1.85
N SER A 23 6.36 -23.30 -1.27
CA SER A 23 5.27 -23.49 -0.30
C SER A 23 5.43 -22.65 0.98
N VAL A 24 6.66 -22.40 1.44
CA VAL A 24 6.88 -21.57 2.64
C VAL A 24 6.61 -20.09 2.35
N THR A 25 6.87 -19.61 1.12
CA THR A 25 6.61 -18.20 0.75
C THR A 25 5.13 -17.84 0.61
N VAL A 26 4.23 -18.81 0.42
CA VAL A 26 2.79 -18.53 0.29
C VAL A 26 2.11 -18.28 1.64
N LEU A 27 2.70 -18.73 2.76
CA LEU A 27 2.11 -18.63 4.09
C LEU A 27 2.42 -17.32 4.85
N SER A 28 3.16 -16.39 4.26
CA SER A 28 3.51 -15.13 4.93
C SER A 28 3.47 -13.91 4.03
N ALA A 29 2.67 -13.92 2.96
CA ALA A 29 2.21 -12.66 2.41
C ALA A 29 1.41 -11.95 3.53
N PRO A 30 1.88 -10.83 4.11
CA PRO A 30 0.98 -10.00 4.87
C PRO A 30 -0.15 -9.66 3.91
N ASN A 31 -1.39 -9.97 4.29
CA ASN A 31 -2.55 -9.47 3.57
C ASN A 31 -2.36 -7.96 3.48
N ALA A 32 -1.93 -7.47 2.31
CA ALA A 32 -2.05 -6.07 1.98
C ALA A 32 -3.56 -5.86 1.98
N GLY A 33 -4.07 -5.33 3.09
CA GLY A 33 -5.48 -5.01 3.25
C GLY A 33 -5.84 -4.00 2.18
N ALA A 34 -6.31 -4.52 1.05
CA ALA A 34 -7.04 -3.81 0.03
C ALA A 34 -8.54 -3.84 0.38
N ASP A 35 -8.85 -3.75 1.68
CA ASP A 35 -10.18 -3.32 2.08
C ASP A 35 -10.22 -1.83 1.73
N GLY A 36 -11.00 -1.50 0.70
CA GLY A 36 -11.27 -0.13 0.23
C GLY A 36 -11.96 0.75 1.27
N GLU A 37 -12.11 0.26 2.51
CA GLU A 37 -12.74 0.98 3.60
C GLU A 37 -11.73 1.99 4.17
N SER A 38 -12.08 3.27 4.05
CA SER A 38 -11.32 4.35 4.67
C SER A 38 -11.36 4.22 6.19
N PHE A 39 -10.23 4.41 6.86
CA PHE A 39 -10.17 4.29 8.31
C PHE A 39 -10.50 5.63 8.95
N GLN A 40 -11.54 5.65 9.78
CA GLN A 40 -11.92 6.85 10.53
C GLN A 40 -10.77 7.29 11.45
N ILE A 41 -10.27 8.51 11.22
CA ILE A 41 -9.25 9.15 12.06
C ILE A 41 -9.82 10.26 12.93
N PHE A 42 -11.00 10.77 12.57
CA PHE A 42 -11.65 11.86 13.28
C PHE A 42 -13.17 11.75 13.21
N ARG A 43 -13.81 12.12 14.32
CA ARG A 43 -15.23 12.40 14.42
C ARG A 43 -15.42 13.51 15.44
N GLY A 44 -16.06 14.60 15.06
CA GLY A 44 -16.25 15.72 15.96
C GLY A 44 -17.07 16.86 15.35
N PRO A 45 -17.34 17.92 16.12
CA PRO A 45 -18.10 19.05 15.64
C PRO A 45 -17.32 19.86 14.60
N GLY A 46 -17.99 20.28 13.54
CA GLY A 46 -17.46 21.12 12.47
C GLY A 46 -18.32 22.36 12.23
N GLY A 47 -18.70 23.05 13.32
CA GLY A 47 -19.69 24.12 13.28
C GLY A 47 -21.11 23.56 13.49
N PRO A 48 -22.06 23.77 12.56
CA PRO A 48 -23.44 23.27 12.68
C PRO A 48 -23.59 21.79 12.30
N TYR A 49 -22.48 21.11 12.02
CA TYR A 49 -22.44 19.73 11.55
C TYR A 49 -21.59 18.86 12.48
N GLU A 50 -21.83 17.56 12.46
CA GLU A 50 -20.86 16.56 12.91
C GLU A 50 -20.09 16.03 11.70
N ILE A 51 -18.75 16.09 11.74
CA ILE A 51 -17.88 15.70 10.63
C ILE A 51 -17.12 14.44 11.00
N ILE A 52 -17.19 13.44 10.13
CA ILE A 52 -16.40 12.21 10.19
C ILE A 52 -15.38 12.24 9.05
N VAL A 53 -14.11 12.00 9.36
CA VAL A 53 -13.04 11.93 8.36
C VAL A 53 -12.36 10.57 8.42
N GLY A 54 -12.30 9.91 7.28
CA GLY A 54 -11.56 8.69 7.05
C GLY A 54 -10.39 8.89 6.09
N VAL A 55 -9.35 8.08 6.24
CA VAL A 55 -8.18 8.10 5.34
C VAL A 55 -7.77 6.70 4.92
N GLN A 56 -7.22 6.61 3.71
CA GLN A 56 -6.57 5.42 3.19
C GLN A 56 -5.24 5.81 2.55
N PRO A 57 -4.11 5.16 2.91
CA PRO A 57 -4.00 3.99 3.79
C PRO A 57 -4.21 4.30 5.29
N HIS A 58 -4.61 3.29 6.08
CA HIS A 58 -4.85 3.39 7.53
C HIS A 58 -3.74 4.10 8.30
N LYS A 59 -2.49 3.81 7.93
CA LYS A 59 -1.30 4.49 8.44
C LYS A 59 -0.87 5.48 7.37
N PRO A 60 -1.12 6.80 7.53
CA PRO A 60 -0.75 7.78 6.53
C PRO A 60 0.76 7.74 6.27
N LYS A 61 1.12 7.73 4.99
CA LYS A 61 2.52 7.65 4.51
C LYS A 61 2.70 8.66 3.38
N VAL A 62 3.94 9.05 3.12
CA VAL A 62 4.30 9.85 1.94
C VAL A 62 3.82 9.13 0.68
N GLY A 63 3.02 9.82 -0.14
CA GLY A 63 2.39 9.25 -1.32
C GLY A 63 0.93 9.66 -1.48
N PRO A 64 0.18 9.00 -2.37
CA PRO A 64 -1.23 9.26 -2.56
C PRO A 64 -2.02 8.83 -1.32
N MET A 65 -2.92 9.71 -0.89
CA MET A 65 -3.85 9.46 0.19
C MET A 65 -5.27 9.75 -0.29
N HIS A 66 -6.14 8.79 -0.07
CA HIS A 66 -7.57 8.93 -0.28
C HIS A 66 -8.21 9.37 1.04
N ILE A 67 -9.05 10.38 0.99
CA ILE A 67 -9.72 10.98 2.13
C ILE A 67 -11.22 10.88 1.88
N SER A 68 -11.92 10.27 2.82
CA SER A 68 -13.38 10.25 2.85
C SER A 68 -13.88 11.19 3.93
N VAL A 69 -14.94 11.94 3.63
CA VAL A 69 -15.59 12.85 4.55
C VAL A 69 -17.07 12.52 4.55
N SER A 70 -17.65 12.37 5.74
CA SER A 70 -19.09 12.29 5.92
C SER A 70 -19.55 13.43 6.82
N VAL A 71 -20.61 14.10 6.40
CA VAL A 71 -21.20 15.23 7.12
C VAL A 71 -22.55 14.78 7.64
N LEU A 72 -22.72 14.85 8.95
CA LEU A 72 -23.90 14.40 9.66
C LEU A 72 -24.63 15.59 10.27
N ASP A 73 -25.95 15.49 10.31
CA ASP A 73 -26.78 16.33 11.13
C ASP A 73 -26.61 15.94 12.61
N PRO A 74 -26.16 16.82 13.51
CA PRO A 74 -25.95 16.50 14.92
C PRO A 74 -27.25 16.18 15.67
N ASP A 75 -28.40 16.68 15.21
CA ASP A 75 -29.68 16.46 15.88
C ASP A 75 -30.29 15.11 15.51
N THR A 76 -30.21 14.73 14.23
CA THR A 76 -30.84 13.50 13.70
C THR A 76 -29.85 12.34 13.54
N GLY A 77 -28.56 12.63 13.47
CA GLY A 77 -27.50 11.66 13.19
C GLY A 77 -27.49 11.15 11.75
N LEU A 78 -28.24 11.79 10.84
CA LEU A 78 -28.35 11.38 9.44
C LEU A 78 -27.32 12.09 8.56
N PRO A 79 -26.81 11.43 7.50
CA PRO A 79 -25.90 12.06 6.55
C PRO A 79 -26.61 13.15 5.74
N LEU A 80 -25.91 14.25 5.52
CA LEU A 80 -26.35 15.39 4.72
C LEU A 80 -25.83 15.26 3.29
N ASP A 81 -26.77 15.28 2.34
CA ASP A 81 -26.48 15.31 0.91
C ASP A 81 -26.34 16.76 0.40
N GLY A 82 -25.61 16.94 -0.69
CA GLY A 82 -25.52 18.23 -1.39
C GLY A 82 -24.57 19.26 -0.75
N ALA A 83 -23.71 18.84 0.18
CA ALA A 83 -22.69 19.71 0.74
C ALA A 83 -21.53 19.94 -0.24
N THR A 84 -21.03 21.16 -0.30
CA THR A 84 -19.77 21.49 -0.98
C THR A 84 -18.63 21.40 0.03
N ILE A 85 -17.68 20.49 -0.20
CA ILE A 85 -16.60 20.22 0.75
C ILE A 85 -15.24 20.52 0.12
N LEU A 86 -14.41 21.27 0.84
CA LEU A 86 -13.02 21.54 0.48
C LEU A 86 -12.09 21.05 1.59
N VAL A 87 -11.13 20.20 1.22
CA VAL A 87 -10.08 19.71 2.12
C VAL A 87 -8.83 20.52 1.88
N VAL A 88 -8.30 21.16 2.92
CA VAL A 88 -7.05 21.93 2.87
C VAL A 88 -6.04 21.31 3.84
N ALA A 89 -4.86 20.97 3.35
CA ALA A 89 -3.79 20.40 4.16
C ALA A 89 -2.75 21.46 4.52
N TYR A 90 -2.55 21.64 5.81
CA TYR A 90 -1.58 22.55 6.42
C TYR A 90 -0.35 21.78 6.89
N ASP A 91 0.83 22.31 6.59
CA ASP A 91 2.09 21.76 7.09
C ASP A 91 2.31 22.06 8.59
N SER A 92 3.45 21.62 9.13
CA SER A 92 3.82 21.89 10.52
C SER A 92 4.03 23.37 10.87
N ASN A 93 4.21 24.23 9.86
CA ASN A 93 4.37 25.66 10.03
C ASN A 93 3.02 26.40 9.96
N GLY A 94 1.94 25.69 9.63
CA GLY A 94 0.61 26.27 9.46
C GLY A 94 0.39 26.89 8.09
N GLU A 95 1.20 26.55 7.08
CA GLU A 95 1.02 27.00 5.71
C GLU A 95 0.12 26.03 4.92
N PRO A 96 -0.87 26.53 4.16
CA PRO A 96 -1.73 25.67 3.32
C PRO A 96 -0.94 25.20 2.10
N VAL A 97 -0.54 23.93 2.08
CA VAL A 97 0.30 23.37 1.01
C VAL A 97 -0.54 22.70 -0.08
N TYR A 98 -1.60 21.98 0.31
CA TYR A 98 -2.46 21.27 -0.63
C TYR A 98 -3.92 21.60 -0.38
N GLN A 99 -4.71 21.59 -1.46
CA GLN A 99 -6.16 21.74 -1.39
C GLN A 99 -6.81 20.84 -2.43
N SER A 100 -7.92 20.21 -2.07
CA SER A 100 -8.66 19.30 -2.95
C SER A 100 -10.14 19.35 -2.62
N PRO A 101 -11.03 19.60 -3.61
CA PRO A 101 -12.47 19.49 -3.40
C PRO A 101 -12.82 18.02 -3.16
N ALA A 102 -13.67 17.75 -2.17
CA ALA A 102 -14.20 16.41 -1.95
C ALA A 102 -15.51 16.26 -2.74
N LEU A 103 -15.56 15.27 -3.62
CA LEU A 103 -16.68 15.03 -4.51
C LEU A 103 -17.57 13.92 -3.93
N GLN A 104 -18.89 14.08 -4.03
CA GLN A 104 -19.82 13.07 -3.55
C GLN A 104 -19.66 11.77 -4.32
N ASN A 105 -19.55 10.65 -3.61
CA ASN A 105 -19.45 9.33 -4.23
C ASN A 105 -20.83 8.92 -4.81
N PRO A 106 -20.93 8.59 -6.13
CA PRO A 106 -22.19 8.19 -6.75
C PRO A 106 -22.78 6.87 -6.20
N ALA A 107 -21.93 5.94 -5.74
CA ALA A 107 -22.35 4.67 -5.17
C ALA A 107 -22.75 4.83 -3.69
N GLU A 108 -22.06 5.70 -2.95
CA GLU A 108 -22.28 5.93 -1.53
C GLU A 108 -22.41 7.43 -1.23
N ARG A 109 -23.61 7.98 -1.46
CA ARG A 109 -23.87 9.42 -1.37
C ARG A 109 -23.54 10.08 -0.03
N GLN A 110 -23.50 9.30 1.05
CA GLN A 110 -23.12 9.75 2.39
C GLN A 110 -21.63 10.13 2.52
N PHE A 111 -20.80 9.75 1.55
CA PHE A 111 -19.37 10.02 1.54
C PHE A 111 -18.96 10.97 0.42
N TYR A 112 -18.05 11.87 0.77
CA TYR A 112 -17.36 12.77 -0.13
C TYR A 112 -15.89 12.41 -0.17
N GLU A 113 -15.34 12.27 -1.36
CA GLU A 113 -14.01 11.74 -1.59
C GLU A 113 -13.07 12.81 -2.13
N ALA A 114 -11.91 12.94 -1.49
CA ALA A 114 -10.82 13.77 -1.95
C ALA A 114 -9.54 12.94 -2.06
N ASN A 115 -8.71 13.27 -3.05
CA ASN A 115 -7.38 12.68 -3.20
C ASN A 115 -6.33 13.77 -3.05
N ILE A 116 -5.33 13.52 -2.20
CA ILE A 116 -4.18 14.40 -2.00
C ILE A 116 -2.91 13.54 -1.99
N THR A 117 -1.86 13.99 -2.68
CA THR A 117 -0.55 13.32 -2.65
C THR A 117 0.41 14.11 -1.79
N PHE A 118 0.90 13.50 -0.71
CA PHE A 118 1.86 14.12 0.20
C PHE A 118 3.28 13.74 -0.18
N TYR A 119 4.15 14.74 -0.32
CA TYR A 119 5.56 14.54 -0.68
C TYR A 119 6.53 14.56 0.50
N THR A 120 6.08 15.06 1.66
CA THR A 120 6.92 15.19 2.87
C THR A 120 6.24 14.54 4.07
N SER A 121 7.04 13.83 4.86
CA SER A 121 6.61 13.25 6.13
C SER A 121 6.62 14.30 7.24
N GLY A 122 5.77 14.14 8.25
CA GLY A 122 5.72 15.05 9.39
C GLY A 122 4.34 15.19 10.01
N GLN A 123 4.19 16.22 10.84
CA GLN A 123 2.91 16.64 11.38
C GLN A 123 2.16 17.48 10.34
N TRP A 124 0.89 17.16 10.15
CA TRP A 124 -0.01 17.82 9.22
C TRP A 124 -1.34 18.09 9.89
N SER A 125 -2.06 19.11 9.43
CA SER A 125 -3.44 19.37 9.86
C SER A 125 -4.35 19.49 8.63
N LEU A 126 -5.43 18.72 8.60
CA LEU A 126 -6.45 18.84 7.56
C LEU A 126 -7.55 19.78 8.07
N LEU A 127 -7.81 20.85 7.34
CA LEU A 127 -8.98 21.70 7.54
C LEU A 127 -10.05 21.26 6.54
N ILE A 128 -11.16 20.76 7.07
CA ILE A 128 -12.35 20.39 6.31
C ILE A 128 -13.29 21.58 6.34
N LYS A 129 -13.51 22.20 5.18
CA LYS A 129 -14.50 23.26 5.02
C LYS A 129 -15.73 22.67 4.38
N VAL A 130 -16.87 22.87 5.02
CA VAL A 130 -18.18 22.40 4.56
C VAL A 130 -19.04 23.61 4.32
N ASP A 131 -19.67 23.65 3.16
CA ASP A 131 -20.65 24.68 2.82
C ASP A 131 -21.93 24.01 2.31
N THR A 132 -23.06 24.41 2.87
CA THR A 132 -24.38 23.90 2.47
C THR A 132 -25.34 25.07 2.39
N ASP A 133 -26.20 25.07 1.36
CA ASP A 133 -27.19 26.13 1.14
C ASP A 133 -28.16 26.32 2.33
N GLU A 134 -28.44 25.26 3.10
CA GLU A 134 -29.44 25.28 4.17
C GLU A 134 -28.93 25.72 5.54
N ARG A 135 -27.71 25.31 5.92
CA ARG A 135 -27.14 25.50 7.27
C ARG A 135 -25.86 26.33 7.30
N GLY A 136 -25.35 26.74 6.14
CA GLY A 136 -24.19 27.63 6.00
C GLY A 136 -22.86 26.92 6.22
N HIS A 137 -21.86 27.70 6.61
CA HIS A 137 -20.46 27.28 6.66
C HIS A 137 -20.11 26.54 7.95
N GLY A 138 -19.32 25.47 7.81
CA GLY A 138 -18.73 24.70 8.89
C GLY A 138 -17.26 24.41 8.62
N GLU A 139 -16.45 24.35 9.68
CA GLU A 139 -15.04 24.01 9.57
C GLU A 139 -14.62 23.03 10.69
N ALA A 140 -13.82 22.02 10.36
CA ALA A 140 -13.19 21.12 11.33
C ALA A 140 -11.71 20.94 11.04
N THR A 141 -10.87 20.98 12.09
CA THR A 141 -9.42 20.73 11.98
C THR A 141 -9.09 19.33 12.50
N VAL A 142 -8.43 18.54 11.66
CA VAL A 142 -8.06 17.16 11.94
C VAL A 142 -6.53 17.03 11.94
N PRO A 143 -5.90 16.84 13.11
CA PRO A 143 -4.46 16.60 13.16
C PRO A 143 -4.14 15.20 12.63
N MET A 144 -3.06 15.08 11.87
CA MET A 144 -2.59 13.80 11.36
C MET A 144 -1.06 13.76 11.27
N PHE A 145 -0.49 12.56 11.37
CA PHE A 145 0.95 12.36 11.20
C PHE A 145 1.22 11.47 9.99
N ILE A 146 2.05 11.97 9.07
CA ILE A 146 2.43 11.26 7.85
C ILE A 146 3.82 10.67 8.02
N SER A 147 3.89 9.34 7.94
CA SER A 147 5.15 8.61 8.06
C SER A 147 5.95 8.67 6.75
N PRO A 148 7.30 8.65 6.82
CA PRO A 148 8.11 8.51 5.61
C PRO A 148 7.83 7.17 4.93
N THR A 149 7.87 7.17 3.60
CA THR A 149 7.79 5.94 2.83
C THR A 149 9.16 5.29 2.79
N SER A 150 9.38 4.34 3.70
CA SER A 150 10.55 3.48 3.65
C SER A 150 10.34 2.46 2.53
N LEU A 151 11.18 2.54 1.49
CA LEU A 151 11.40 1.44 0.55
C LEU A 151 12.26 0.38 1.25
N ASP A 152 11.74 -0.24 2.31
CA ASP A 152 12.37 -1.41 2.89
C ASP A 152 11.78 -2.62 2.17
N PRO A 153 12.52 -3.29 1.25
CA PRO A 153 12.02 -4.46 0.54
C PRO A 153 11.63 -5.61 1.48
N GLY A 154 11.91 -5.49 2.78
CA GLY A 154 11.55 -6.48 3.78
C GLY A 154 12.19 -7.83 3.48
N VAL A 155 11.76 -8.85 4.21
CA VAL A 155 12.23 -10.22 3.97
C VAL A 155 11.78 -10.70 2.58
N GLU A 156 10.60 -10.26 2.11
CA GLU A 156 10.00 -10.67 0.83
C GLU A 156 10.87 -10.28 -0.38
N GLY A 157 11.33 -9.03 -0.46
CA GLY A 157 12.18 -8.60 -1.56
C GLY A 157 13.56 -9.26 -1.53
N LEU A 158 14.07 -9.58 -0.35
CA LEU A 158 15.33 -10.31 -0.19
C LEU A 158 15.19 -11.76 -0.69
N VAL A 159 14.07 -12.43 -0.41
CA VAL A 159 13.78 -13.77 -0.92
C VAL A 159 13.74 -13.79 -2.45
N VAL A 160 13.03 -12.85 -3.09
CA VAL A 160 12.97 -12.75 -4.55
C VAL A 160 14.38 -12.55 -5.14
N LEU A 161 15.18 -11.67 -4.53
CA LEU A 161 16.55 -11.42 -4.96
C LEU A 161 17.43 -12.67 -4.86
N VAL A 162 17.34 -13.42 -3.76
CA VAL A 162 18.09 -14.68 -3.57
C VAL A 162 17.66 -15.75 -4.58
N LEU A 163 16.36 -15.84 -4.91
CA LEU A 163 15.87 -16.77 -5.93
C LEU A 163 16.47 -16.47 -7.31
N ILE A 164 16.50 -15.20 -7.71
CA ILE A 164 17.08 -14.77 -8.99
C ILE A 164 18.58 -15.09 -9.03
N ILE A 165 19.32 -14.76 -7.97
CA ILE A 165 20.76 -15.05 -7.87
C ILE A 165 21.01 -16.56 -7.97
N THR A 166 20.21 -17.37 -7.28
CA THR A 166 20.36 -18.83 -7.28
C THR A 166 20.10 -19.41 -8.67
N ALA A 167 19.09 -18.92 -9.38
CA ALA A 167 18.80 -19.35 -10.76
C ALA A 167 19.95 -19.03 -11.72
N ILE A 168 20.51 -17.83 -11.63
CA ILE A 168 21.64 -17.40 -12.47
C ILE A 168 22.89 -18.22 -12.15
N CYS A 169 23.28 -18.30 -10.88
CA CYS A 169 24.45 -19.07 -10.44
C CYS A 169 24.31 -20.56 -10.80
N GLY A 170 23.13 -21.14 -10.60
CA GLY A 170 22.83 -22.52 -11.00
C GLY A 170 22.97 -22.74 -12.50
N GLY A 171 22.47 -21.82 -13.32
CA GLY A 171 22.61 -21.86 -14.77
C GLY A 171 24.07 -21.79 -15.23
N VAL A 172 24.86 -20.87 -14.67
CA VAL A 172 26.29 -20.72 -14.98
C VAL A 172 27.08 -21.97 -14.59
N LEU A 173 26.86 -22.50 -13.39
CA LEU A 173 27.50 -23.74 -12.91
C LEU A 173 27.13 -24.94 -13.80
N TYR A 174 25.87 -25.04 -14.21
CA TYR A 174 25.41 -26.10 -15.11
C TYR A 174 26.10 -26.05 -16.47
N LEU A 175 26.14 -24.86 -17.10
CA LEU A 175 26.80 -24.66 -18.39
C LEU A 175 28.30 -24.98 -18.30
N TRP A 176 28.96 -24.51 -17.24
CA TRP A 176 30.37 -24.78 -17.01
C TRP A 176 30.66 -26.27 -16.84
N TRP A 177 29.84 -26.98 -16.05
CA TRP A 177 30.01 -28.42 -15.86
C TRP A 177 29.73 -29.23 -17.13
N SER A 178 28.73 -28.82 -17.90
CA SER A 178 28.41 -29.41 -19.20
C SER A 178 29.58 -29.24 -20.19
N SER A 179 30.14 -28.03 -20.26
CA SER A 179 31.28 -27.74 -21.15
C SER A 179 32.53 -28.57 -20.84
N ARG A 180 32.83 -28.80 -19.55
CA ARG A 180 33.96 -29.64 -19.13
C ARG A 180 33.79 -31.11 -19.53
N ARG A 181 32.56 -31.62 -19.57
CA ARG A 181 32.29 -32.99 -20.05
C ARG A 181 32.47 -33.14 -21.56
N SER A 182 32.15 -32.11 -22.35
CA SER A 182 32.32 -32.16 -23.80
C SER A 182 33.81 -32.16 -24.19
N ARG A 183 34.68 -31.51 -23.42
CA ARG A 183 36.14 -31.53 -23.65
C ARG A 183 36.81 -32.89 -23.38
N SER A 184 36.20 -33.76 -22.57
CA SER A 184 36.79 -35.07 -22.23
C SER A 184 36.55 -36.14 -23.31
N VAL A 185 35.64 -35.91 -24.27
CA VAL A 185 35.32 -36.86 -25.36
C VAL A 185 36.15 -36.58 -26.62
N ALA A 186 36.69 -35.36 -26.76
CA ALA A 186 37.46 -34.95 -27.95
C ALA A 186 38.95 -35.36 -27.92
N ILE A 187 39.48 -35.85 -26.80
CA ILE A 187 40.91 -36.20 -26.64
C ILE A 187 41.17 -37.71 -26.85
N SER A 188 40.13 -38.51 -27.13
CA SER A 188 40.26 -39.95 -27.37
C SER A 188 39.92 -40.38 -28.81
N ARG A 189 40.12 -39.51 -29.79
CA ARG A 189 40.09 -39.87 -31.22
C ARG A 189 41.43 -39.56 -31.86
#